data_AF-A0A3N1M2M3-F1
#
_entry.id   AF-A0A3N1M2M3-F1
#
_cell.length_a   1.000
_cell.length_b   1.000
_cell.length_c   1.000
_cell.angle_alpha   90.00
_cell.angle_beta   90.00
_cell.angle_gamma   90.00
#
_symmetry.space_group_name_H-M   'P 1'
#
loop_
_entity.id
_entity.type
_entity.pdbx_description
1 polymer ?
#
loop_
_entity_poly.entity_id
_entity_poly.type
_entity_poly.pdbx_seq_one_letter_code
_entity_poly.pdbx_strand_id
1 'polypeptide(L)' 'MPAGMAGMLLGLATGGGALLMWYGLQRLRDRALPDGKRRQGWWGINLGLLVLTLSMLLFSRS' A
#
# COMPACT_ATOMS: atom_id res chain seq x y z
N MET A 1 -2.40 -14.47 20.03
CA MET A 1 -1.86 -13.10 20.15
C MET A 1 -2.86 -12.26 20.92
N PRO A 2 -2.44 -11.33 21.80
CA PRO A 2 -3.39 -10.42 22.45
C PRO A 2 -4.16 -9.66 21.37
N ALA A 3 -5.49 -9.59 21.48
CA ALA A 3 -6.38 -9.07 20.42
C ALA A 3 -5.98 -7.66 19.93
N GLY A 4 -5.42 -6.82 20.80
CA GLY A 4 -4.93 -5.48 20.44
C GLY A 4 -3.73 -5.47 19.48
N MET A 5 -2.87 -6.49 19.49
CA MET A 5 -1.68 -6.53 18.64
C MET A 5 -2.03 -6.86 17.18
N ALA A 6 -3.02 -7.72 16.95
CA ALA A 6 -3.51 -8.03 15.61
C ALA A 6 -4.14 -6.79 14.95
N GLY A 7 -4.98 -6.05 15.69
CA GLY A 7 -5.58 -4.81 15.20
C GLY A 7 -4.53 -3.74 14.86
N MET A 8 -3.50 -3.58 15.69
CA MET A 8 -2.40 -2.66 15.42
C MET A 8 -1.64 -3.03 14.13
N LEU A 9 -1.31 -4.31 13.95
CA LEU A 9 -0.62 -4.79 12.75
C LEU A 9 -1.45 -4.58 11.47
N LEU A 10 -2.76 -4.85 11.53
CA LEU A 10 -3.66 -4.62 10.41
C LEU A 10 -3.84 -3.12 10.10
N GLY A 11 -3.87 -2.27 11.15
CA GLY A 11 -3.86 -0.82 10.99
C GLY A 11 -2.58 -0.31 10.31
N LEU A 12 -1.41 -0.78 10.75
CA LEU A 12 -0.12 -0.47 10.14
C LEU A 12 -0.04 -0.96 8.70
N ALA A 13 -0.54 -2.16 8.40
CA ALA A 13 -0.58 -2.70 7.04
C ALA A 13 -1.48 -1.84 6.15
N THR A 14 -2.66 -1.43 6.63
CA THR A 14 -3.58 -0.56 5.87
C THR A 14 -2.93 0.80 5.57
N GLY A 15 -2.34 1.44 6.58
CA GLY A 15 -1.62 2.71 6.41
C GLY A 15 -0.40 2.59 5.49
N GLY A 16 0.40 1.53 5.64
CA GLY A 16 1.55 1.24 4.79
C GLY A 16 1.16 0.98 3.33
N GLY A 17 0.07 0.23 3.10
CA GLY A 17 -0.49 0.00 1.78
C GLY A 17 -0.94 1.30 1.11
N ALA A 18 -1.63 2.18 1.85
CA ALA A 18 -2.02 3.50 1.35
C ALA A 18 -0.82 4.39 1.00
N LEU A 19 0.24 4.39 1.82
CA LEU A 19 1.48 5.13 1.56
C LEU A 19 2.21 4.60 0.31
N LEU A 20 2.27 3.28 0.13
CA LEU A 20 2.84 2.66 -1.06
C LEU A 20 2.07 3.06 -2.33
N MET A 21 0.74 3.06 -2.27
CA MET A 21 -0.09 3.54 -3.38
C MET A 21 0.18 5.01 -3.69
N TRP A 22 0.22 5.86 -2.67
CA TRP A 22 0.48 7.28 -2.82
C TRP A 22 1.86 7.54 -3.44
N TYR A 23 2.90 6.86 -2.96
CA TYR A 23 4.25 6.96 -3.53
C TYR A 23 4.29 6.48 -4.98
N GLY A 24 3.62 5.36 -5.30
CA GLY A 24 3.51 4.87 -6.67
C GLY A 24 2.80 5.88 -7.59
N LEU A 25 1.73 6.51 -7.10
CA LEU A 25 1.00 7.55 -7.83
C LEU A 25 1.86 8.81 -8.05
N GLN A 26 2.59 9.27 -7.03
CA GLN A 26 3.52 10.38 -7.17
C GLN A 26 4.56 10.10 -8.26
N ARG A 27 5.14 8.89 -8.27
CA ARG A 27 6.15 8.47 -9.25
C ARG A 27 5.62 8.42 -10.69
N LEU A 28 4.35 8.04 -10.90
CA LEU A 28 3.71 8.08 -12.22
C LEU A 28 3.47 9.51 -12.71
N ARG A 29 3.09 10.40 -11.78
CA ARG A 29 2.77 11.80 -12.04
C ARG A 29 4.01 12.66 -12.25
N ASP A 30 5.15 12.24 -11.72
CA ASP A 30 6.42 12.93 -11.89
C ASP A 30 6.87 12.87 -13.35
N ARG A 31 6.80 14.01 -14.04
CA ARG A 31 7.22 14.16 -15.43
C ARG A 31 8.72 14.39 -15.60
N ALA A 32 9.44 14.67 -14.51
CA ALA A 32 10.89 14.81 -14.56
C ALA A 32 11.61 13.45 -14.62
N LEU A 33 10.92 12.37 -14.21
CA LEU A 33 11.48 11.03 -14.27
C LEU A 33 11.44 10.44 -15.69
N PRO A 34 12.48 9.67 -16.10
CA PRO A 34 12.43 8.86 -17.31
C PRO A 34 11.27 7.86 -17.28
N ASP A 35 10.65 7.59 -18.42
CA ASP A 35 9.46 6.72 -18.51
C ASP A 35 9.65 5.34 -17.88
N GLY A 36 10.83 4.74 -18.01
CA GLY A 36 11.16 3.46 -17.36
C GLY A 36 11.05 3.54 -15.83
N LYS A 37 11.52 4.64 -15.23
CA LYS A 37 11.42 4.88 -13.77
C LYS A 37 10.01 5.30 -13.36
N ARG A 38 9.27 6.03 -14.20
CA ARG A 38 7.87 6.39 -13.95
C ARG A 38 6.99 5.15 -13.88
N ARG A 39 7.14 4.22 -14.83
CA ARG A 39 6.37 2.96 -14.87
C ARG A 39 6.60 2.07 -13.65
N GLN A 40 7.68 2.24 -12.90
CA GLN A 40 7.87 1.55 -11.61
C GLN A 40 6.84 1.98 -10.57
N GLY A 41 6.22 3.16 -10.72
CA GLY A 41 5.10 3.59 -9.87
C GLY A 41 3.89 2.66 -9.91
N TRP A 42 3.68 1.93 -11.03
CA TRP A 42 2.64 0.91 -11.13
C TRP A 42 2.84 -0.24 -10.13
N TRP A 43 4.09 -0.64 -9.87
CA TRP A 43 4.38 -1.64 -8.86
C TRP A 43 4.03 -1.15 -7.46
N GLY A 44 4.36 0.10 -7.14
CA GLY A 44 3.98 0.72 -5.86
C GLY A 44 2.47 0.76 -5.65
N ILE A 45 1.71 1.12 -6.69
CA ILE A 45 0.24 1.11 -6.65
C ILE A 45 -0.30 -0.30 -6.45
N ASN A 46 0.12 -1.27 -7.26
CA ASN A 46 -0.39 -2.63 -7.19
C ASN A 46 -0.05 -3.31 -5.85
N LEU A 47 1.18 -3.15 -5.35
CA LEU A 47 1.58 -3.69 -4.06
C LEU A 47 0.82 -3.01 -2.91
N GLY A 48 0.68 -1.69 -2.96
CA GLY A 48 -0.09 -0.96 -1.95
C GLY A 48 -1.56 -1.37 -1.92
N LEU A 49 -2.19 -1.54 -3.09
CA LEU A 49 -3.57 -2.03 -3.24
C LEU A 49 -3.73 -3.45 -2.67
N LEU A 50 -2.78 -4.34 -2.97
CA LEU A 50 -2.78 -5.70 -2.46
C LEU A 50 -2.73 -5.70 -0.93
N VAL A 51 -1.77 -5.00 -0.34
CA VAL A 51 -1.58 -4.94 1.12
C VAL A 51 -2.81 -4.35 1.81
N LEU A 52 -3.35 -3.26 1.27
CA LEU A 52 -4.54 -2.59 1.80
C LEU A 52 -5.79 -3.49 1.72
N THR A 53 -5.96 -4.20 0.60
CA THR A 53 -7.10 -5.12 0.43
C THR A 53 -6.98 -6.32 1.38
N LEU A 54 -5.79 -6.91 1.50
CA LEU A 54 -5.55 -8.02 2.41
C LEU A 54 -5.73 -7.61 3.87
N SER A 55 -5.26 -6.43 4.27
CA SER A 55 -5.44 -5.94 5.64
C SER A 55 -6.92 -5.73 5.97
N MET A 56 -7.70 -5.16 5.05
CA MET A 56 -9.14 -4.98 5.22
C MET A 56 -9.90 -6.31 5.28
N LEU A 57 -9.57 -7.26 4.40
CA LEU A 57 -10.20 -8.60 4.40
C LEU A 57 -9.92 -9.37 5.69
N LEU A 58 -8.70 -9.27 6.22
CA LEU A 58 -8.33 -9.90 7.48
C LEU A 58 -9.00 -9.19 8.67
N PHE A 59 -9.06 -7.86 8.66
CA PHE A 59 -9.75 -7.07 9.69
C PHE A 59 -11.26 -7.35 9.74
N SER A 60 -11.90 -7.56 8.59
CA SER A 60 -13.32 -7.93 8.52
C SER A 60 -13.60 -9.34 9.08
N ARG A 61 -12.59 -10.20 9.21
CA ARG A 61 -12.73 -11.60 9.66
C ARG A 61 -12.11 -11.85 11.04
N SER A 62 -11.52 -10.83 11.66
CA SER A 62 -10.93 -10.86 13.00
C SER A 62 -11.91 -10.32 14.04
#